data_AF-A0A6A5YRF6-F1
#
_entry.id   AF-A0A6A5YRF6-F1
#
_cell.length_a   1.000
_cell.length_b   1.000
_cell.length_c   1.000
_cell.angle_alpha   90.00
_cell.angle_beta   90.00
_cell.angle_gamma   90.00
#
_symmetry.space_group_name_H-M   'P 1'
#
loop_
_entity.id
_entity.type
_entity.pdbx_description
1 polymer ?
#
loop_
_entity_poly.entity_id
_entity_poly.type
_entity_poly.pdbx_seq_one_letter_code
_entity_poly.pdbx_strand_id
1 'polypeptide(L)'
;MFKSIARSVPSYANSSFAYGARLSRLRCYAISSHSKFPATLLRINAGEAFKQFWFESESQNDQLRNYRIFGVPKDGPEDIQPWMDCLGLDRASLMPNIFLTQEIFRRATEHHLEDVEIGASVPRPFIFTIPKGTPLPTNLVLLRENQSQFSLRPSLPMPSDALHRTLDEFFATYADIRDVYEWLIDHKWEDAVAESNEREWMAR
;
A
#
# COMPACT_ATOMS: atom_id res chain seq x y z
N MET A 1 54.15 -35.34 -2.68
CA MET A 1 53.86 -34.11 -3.47
C MET A 1 52.39 -34.14 -3.88
N PHE A 2 51.51 -33.49 -3.11
CA PHE A 2 50.07 -33.45 -3.41
C PHE A 2 49.70 -32.05 -3.92
N LYS A 3 49.07 -32.00 -5.10
CA LYS A 3 48.54 -30.78 -5.73
C LYS A 3 47.20 -30.43 -5.09
N SER A 4 47.10 -29.23 -4.52
CA SER A 4 45.84 -28.64 -4.05
C SER A 4 45.10 -27.98 -5.21
N ILE A 5 43.83 -28.35 -5.41
CA ILE A 5 42.91 -27.72 -6.36
C ILE A 5 41.94 -26.88 -5.54
N ALA A 6 42.09 -25.56 -5.57
CA ALA A 6 41.11 -24.63 -5.03
C ALA A 6 39.96 -24.46 -6.03
N ARG A 7 38.74 -24.79 -5.62
CA ARG A 7 37.52 -24.47 -6.37
C ARG A 7 37.06 -23.06 -6.01
N SER A 8 36.89 -22.21 -7.02
CA SER A 8 36.28 -20.89 -6.91
C SER A 8 34.76 -21.04 -6.74
N VAL A 9 34.20 -20.45 -5.69
CA VAL A 9 32.75 -20.28 -5.51
C VAL A 9 32.31 -19.04 -6.31
N PRO A 10 31.28 -19.10 -7.17
CA PRO A 10 30.76 -17.89 -7.81
C PRO A 10 30.00 -17.07 -6.77
N SER A 11 30.52 -15.88 -6.48
CA SER A 11 29.79 -14.81 -5.80
C SER A 11 28.71 -14.28 -6.74
N TYR A 12 27.44 -14.44 -6.37
CA TYR A 12 26.34 -13.75 -7.03
C TYR A 12 26.41 -12.27 -6.63
N ALA A 13 26.78 -11.44 -7.59
CA ALA A 13 26.72 -10.00 -7.45
C ALA A 13 25.25 -9.56 -7.42
N ASN A 14 24.83 -8.99 -6.30
CA ASN A 14 23.58 -8.23 -6.19
C ASN A 14 23.68 -7.00 -7.09
N SER A 15 23.09 -7.07 -8.29
CA SER A 15 22.78 -5.89 -9.08
C SER A 15 21.55 -5.21 -8.47
N SER A 16 21.76 -4.27 -7.55
CA SER A 16 20.71 -3.34 -7.17
C SER A 16 20.46 -2.40 -8.35
N PHE A 17 19.36 -2.63 -9.07
CA PHE A 17 18.86 -1.67 -10.04
C PHE A 17 18.22 -0.52 -9.27
N ALA A 18 18.98 0.55 -9.08
CA ALA A 18 18.47 1.81 -8.55
C ALA A 18 17.56 2.47 -9.61
N TYR A 19 16.26 2.19 -9.55
CA TYR A 19 15.27 3.06 -10.20
C TYR A 19 15.06 4.30 -9.33
N GLY A 20 15.71 5.39 -9.73
CA GLY A 20 15.47 6.71 -9.16
C GLY A 20 14.09 7.22 -9.54
N ALA A 21 13.10 6.99 -8.68
CA ALA A 21 11.81 7.67 -8.76
C ALA A 21 11.96 9.12 -8.30
N ARG A 22 12.37 10.01 -9.22
CA ARG A 22 12.17 11.46 -9.03
C ARG A 22 10.71 11.80 -9.32
N LEU A 23 9.86 11.73 -8.30
CA LEU A 23 8.51 12.28 -8.36
C LEU A 23 8.56 13.79 -8.09
N SER A 24 8.68 14.56 -9.17
CA SER A 24 8.49 16.01 -9.18
C SER A 24 7.04 16.35 -8.83
N ARG A 25 6.84 17.01 -7.69
CA ARG A 25 5.53 17.35 -7.10
C ARG A 25 4.90 18.56 -7.79
N LEU A 26 3.90 18.31 -8.63
CA LEU A 26 2.91 19.31 -9.06
C LEU A 26 1.63 19.12 -8.26
N ARG A 27 0.88 20.20 -8.03
CA ARG A 27 -0.46 20.23 -7.42
C ARG A 27 -1.24 18.95 -7.74
N CYS A 28 -1.77 18.26 -6.73
CA CYS A 28 -2.55 17.03 -6.91
C CYS A 28 -3.86 17.32 -7.66
N TYR A 29 -3.79 17.33 -8.98
CA TYR A 29 -4.96 17.22 -9.84
C TYR A 29 -5.34 15.74 -9.87
N ALA A 30 -6.54 15.40 -9.41
CA ALA A 30 -7.08 14.07 -9.66
C ALA A 30 -7.14 13.84 -11.18
N ILE A 31 -6.53 12.75 -11.65
CA ILE A 31 -6.56 12.34 -13.06
C ILE A 31 -8.00 12.03 -13.48
N SER A 32 -8.76 11.41 -12.58
CA SER A 32 -10.17 11.09 -12.76
C SER A 32 -10.87 10.92 -11.42
N SER A 33 -12.19 11.12 -11.42
CA SER A 33 -13.08 10.77 -10.31
C SER A 33 -14.06 9.69 -10.74
N HIS A 34 -14.40 8.81 -9.81
CA HIS A 34 -15.27 7.67 -10.09
C HIS A 34 -16.35 7.54 -9.02
N SER A 35 -17.57 7.18 -9.46
CA SER A 35 -18.71 6.81 -8.60
C SER A 35 -18.81 5.29 -8.35
N LYS A 36 -17.98 4.51 -9.05
CA LYS A 36 -17.81 3.06 -8.90
C LYS A 36 -16.35 2.71 -9.08
N PHE A 37 -15.91 1.59 -8.52
CA PHE A 37 -14.53 1.14 -8.69
C PHE A 37 -14.23 0.82 -10.17
N PRO A 38 -13.26 1.51 -10.82
CA PRO A 38 -12.98 1.33 -12.24
C PRO A 38 -12.20 0.04 -12.54
N ALA A 39 -11.54 -0.51 -11.53
CA ALA A 39 -10.75 -1.73 -11.54
C ALA A 39 -10.89 -2.43 -10.18
N THR A 40 -10.41 -3.66 -10.09
CA THR A 40 -10.21 -4.31 -8.79
C THR A 40 -9.04 -3.64 -8.10
N LEU A 41 -9.28 -3.08 -6.92
CA LEU A 41 -8.28 -2.34 -6.16
C LEU A 41 -8.02 -3.01 -4.81
N LEU A 42 -6.79 -2.88 -4.35
CA LEU A 42 -6.22 -3.54 -3.20
C LEU A 42 -5.72 -2.50 -2.22
N ARG A 43 -5.94 -2.74 -0.93
CA ARG A 43 -5.34 -1.99 0.18
C ARG A 43 -4.70 -2.98 1.14
N ILE A 44 -3.47 -2.72 1.55
CA ILE A 44 -2.90 -3.36 2.73
C ILE A 44 -3.39 -2.62 3.98
N ASN A 45 -3.84 -3.38 4.97
CA ASN A 45 -4.43 -2.89 6.18
C ASN A 45 -3.83 -3.61 7.39
N ALA A 46 -3.77 -2.94 8.54
CA ALA A 46 -3.30 -3.54 9.77
C ALA A 46 -4.49 -4.01 10.62
N GLY A 47 -4.69 -5.33 10.67
CA GLY A 47 -5.88 -5.95 11.22
C GLY A 47 -7.03 -6.07 10.22
N GLU A 48 -8.11 -6.69 10.67
CA GLU A 48 -9.29 -7.02 9.85
C GLU A 48 -10.27 -5.85 9.69
N ALA A 49 -10.29 -4.91 10.64
CA ALA A 49 -11.07 -3.68 10.55
C ALA A 49 -10.27 -2.59 9.85
N PHE A 50 -10.92 -1.70 9.11
CA PHE A 50 -10.22 -0.59 8.48
C PHE A 50 -9.49 0.23 9.54
N LYS A 51 -8.21 0.50 9.26
CA LYS A 51 -7.39 1.36 10.09
C LYS A 51 -6.87 2.49 9.22
N GLN A 52 -7.27 3.71 9.57
CA GLN A 52 -6.64 4.90 9.02
C GLN A 52 -5.28 5.06 9.69
N PHE A 53 -4.22 5.14 8.91
CA PHE A 53 -2.88 5.28 9.47
C PHE A 53 -2.60 6.72 9.89
N TRP A 54 -1.74 6.91 10.89
CA TRP A 54 -1.38 8.24 11.38
C TRP A 54 -0.71 9.11 10.30
N PHE A 55 0.02 8.52 9.36
CA PHE A 55 0.57 9.26 8.21
C PHE A 55 -0.51 9.65 7.17
N GLU A 56 -1.63 8.92 7.12
CA GLU A 56 -2.78 9.29 6.27
C GLU A 56 -3.53 10.50 6.84
N SER A 57 -3.50 10.72 8.16
CA SER A 57 -4.11 11.90 8.80
C SER A 57 -3.23 13.16 8.70
N GLU A 58 -1.90 13.02 8.79
CA GLU A 58 -0.94 14.13 8.65
C GLU A 58 -0.92 14.75 7.24
N SER A 59 -1.38 14.01 6.24
CA SER A 59 -1.44 14.44 4.85
C SER A 59 -2.30 15.67 4.55
N GLN A 60 -3.12 16.11 5.51
CA GLN A 60 -3.91 17.34 5.43
C GLN A 60 -3.07 18.59 5.72
N ASN A 61 -1.91 18.46 6.39
CA ASN A 61 -1.02 19.57 6.69
C ASN A 61 0.14 19.61 5.69
N ASP A 62 0.02 20.50 4.69
CA ASP A 62 0.92 20.66 3.54
C ASP A 62 2.37 21.06 3.90
N GLN A 63 2.69 21.30 5.18
CA GLN A 63 3.95 21.93 5.59
C GLN A 63 5.08 20.98 6.04
N LEU A 64 4.86 19.67 6.19
CA LEU A 64 5.87 18.76 6.78
C LEU A 64 6.43 17.67 5.84
N ARG A 65 6.01 17.63 4.56
CA ARG A 65 6.30 16.54 3.60
C ARG A 65 7.76 16.42 3.08
N ASN A 66 8.72 17.18 3.63
CA ASN A 66 10.11 17.19 3.14
C ASN A 66 11.10 16.35 3.98
N TYR A 67 10.67 15.76 5.09
CA TYR A 67 11.52 14.91 5.92
C TYR A 67 10.77 13.63 6.27
N ARG A 68 10.93 12.56 5.47
CA ARG A 68 10.69 11.15 5.90
C ARG A 68 10.98 10.12 4.79
N ILE A 69 12.01 10.33 3.98
CA ILE A 69 12.62 9.24 3.17
C ILE A 69 13.76 8.56 3.96
N PHE A 70 14.20 9.14 5.08
CA PHE A 70 15.20 8.53 5.96
C PHE A 70 14.77 8.70 7.41
N GLY A 71 14.75 7.57 8.12
CA GLY A 71 14.19 7.44 9.46
C GLY A 71 14.74 8.45 10.46
N VAL A 72 13.82 9.18 11.08
CA VAL A 72 13.99 9.72 12.43
C VAL A 72 12.63 9.58 13.11
N PRO A 73 12.46 8.64 14.06
CA PRO A 73 11.28 8.60 14.91
C PRO A 73 11.18 9.92 15.66
N LYS A 74 9.99 10.55 15.66
CA LYS A 74 9.71 11.59 16.66
C LYS A 74 9.51 10.86 17.99
N ASP A 75 10.25 11.27 19.01
CA ASP A 75 10.07 10.79 20.38
C ASP A 75 8.62 11.03 20.83
N GLY A 76 7.85 9.94 20.89
CA GLY A 76 6.47 9.89 21.35
C GLY A 76 6.01 8.43 21.38
N PRO A 77 5.41 7.95 22.48
CA PRO A 77 4.98 6.56 22.58
C PRO A 77 3.56 6.44 22.07
N GLU A 78 3.33 6.40 20.75
CA GLU A 78 2.00 6.09 20.21
C GLU A 78 2.08 5.54 18.78
N ASP A 79 1.86 4.22 18.68
CA ASP A 79 1.31 3.50 17.51
C ASP A 79 2.04 3.67 16.15
N ILE A 80 3.37 3.69 16.17
CA ILE A 80 4.17 3.46 14.95
C ILE A 80 4.01 1.98 14.60
N GLN A 81 3.36 1.68 13.47
CA GLN A 81 3.39 0.34 12.87
C GLN A 81 4.65 0.25 12.00
N PRO A 82 5.76 -0.29 12.51
CA PRO A 82 7.09 -0.09 11.92
C PRO A 82 7.19 -0.68 10.51
N TRP A 83 6.54 -1.82 10.26
CA TRP A 83 6.51 -2.45 8.95
C TRP A 83 5.81 -1.63 7.84
N MET A 84 5.00 -0.62 8.19
CA MET A 84 4.26 0.22 7.23
C MET A 84 5.00 1.51 6.81
N ASP A 85 6.15 1.81 7.43
CA ASP A 85 6.96 3.00 7.10
C ASP A 85 7.53 2.98 5.66
N CYS A 86 7.45 1.83 4.98
CA CYS A 86 7.96 1.67 3.61
C CYS A 86 7.09 2.32 2.53
N LEU A 87 5.84 2.63 2.84
CA LEU A 87 4.85 2.65 1.77
C LEU A 87 4.64 4.02 1.16
N GLY A 88 4.94 5.12 1.86
CA GLY A 88 4.67 6.48 1.35
C GLY A 88 3.22 6.67 0.85
N LEU A 89 2.33 5.74 1.22
CA LEU A 89 0.95 5.69 0.78
C LEU A 89 0.20 6.73 1.58
N ASP A 90 -0.56 7.56 0.90
CA ASP A 90 -1.32 8.64 1.50
C ASP A 90 -2.81 8.31 1.37
N ARG A 91 -3.61 8.57 2.41
CA ARG A 91 -5.10 8.52 2.42
C ARG A 91 -5.76 7.25 1.83
N ALA A 92 -6.27 6.35 2.67
CA ALA A 92 -7.17 5.25 2.25
C ALA A 92 -6.75 4.63 0.89
N SER A 93 -5.43 4.48 0.69
CA SER A 93 -4.83 4.30 -0.63
C SER A 93 -5.13 2.91 -1.18
N LEU A 94 -5.43 2.88 -2.47
CA LEU A 94 -5.93 1.72 -3.19
C LEU A 94 -5.17 1.60 -4.52
N MET A 95 -4.73 0.39 -4.85
CA MET A 95 -3.96 0.13 -6.07
C MET A 95 -4.37 -1.20 -6.71
N PRO A 96 -4.32 -1.35 -8.04
CA PRO A 96 -4.59 -2.63 -8.69
C PRO A 96 -3.51 -3.68 -8.38
N ASN A 97 -3.74 -4.94 -8.75
CA ASN A 97 -2.71 -5.99 -8.67
C ASN A 97 -1.62 -5.81 -9.74
N ILE A 98 -0.72 -4.84 -9.51
CA ILE A 98 0.45 -4.57 -10.34
C ILE A 98 1.74 -4.93 -9.59
N PHE A 99 2.86 -5.03 -10.31
CA PHE A 99 4.16 -5.37 -9.71
C PHE A 99 4.52 -4.46 -8.52
N LEU A 100 4.31 -3.16 -8.66
CA LEU A 100 4.57 -2.20 -7.57
C LEU A 100 3.76 -2.52 -6.31
N THR A 101 2.47 -2.85 -6.46
CA THR A 101 1.58 -3.19 -5.34
C THR A 101 1.98 -4.51 -4.68
N GLN A 102 2.39 -5.50 -5.47
CA GLN A 102 2.94 -6.75 -4.95
C GLN A 102 4.25 -6.54 -4.20
N GLU A 103 5.14 -5.65 -4.69
CA GLU A 103 6.39 -5.32 -4.02
C GLU A 103 6.12 -4.68 -2.66
N ILE A 104 5.19 -3.73 -2.63
CA ILE A 104 4.67 -3.10 -1.42
C ILE A 104 4.18 -4.15 -0.42
N PHE A 105 3.31 -5.07 -0.84
CA PHE A 105 2.73 -6.07 0.07
C PHE A 105 3.77 -7.07 0.57
N ARG A 106 4.69 -7.52 -0.28
CA ARG A 106 5.74 -8.46 0.10
C ARG A 106 6.72 -7.83 1.08
N ARG A 107 7.16 -6.61 0.83
CA ARG A 107 8.06 -5.88 1.73
C ARG A 107 7.42 -5.59 3.09
N ALA A 108 6.16 -5.17 3.07
CA ALA A 108 5.35 -5.03 4.28
C ALA A 108 5.28 -6.33 5.10
N THR A 109 5.09 -7.45 4.41
CA THR A 109 5.02 -8.78 5.04
C THR A 109 6.38 -9.19 5.62
N GLU A 110 7.47 -8.98 4.89
CA GLU A 110 8.85 -9.22 5.36
C GLU A 110 9.15 -8.42 6.63
N HIS A 111 8.85 -7.12 6.64
CA HIS A 111 9.06 -6.29 7.82
C HIS A 111 8.17 -6.68 9.00
N HIS A 112 6.92 -7.11 8.74
CA HIS A 112 6.07 -7.63 9.82
C HIS A 112 6.69 -8.89 10.44
N LEU A 113 7.29 -9.78 9.64
CA LEU A 113 8.00 -10.95 10.17
C LEU A 113 9.21 -10.53 11.02
N GLU A 114 10.01 -9.58 10.55
CA GLU A 114 11.14 -9.04 11.32
C GLU A 114 10.69 -8.45 12.67
N ASP A 115 9.61 -7.67 12.67
CA ASP A 115 9.01 -7.10 13.89
C ASP A 115 8.56 -8.20 14.87
N VAL A 116 7.91 -9.25 14.37
CA VAL A 116 7.47 -10.40 15.19
C VAL A 116 8.67 -11.17 15.74
N GLU A 117 9.74 -11.37 14.95
CA GLU A 117 10.94 -12.09 15.35
C GLU A 117 11.69 -11.39 16.49
N ILE A 118 11.70 -10.06 16.53
CA ILE A 118 12.28 -9.28 17.64
C ILE A 118 11.33 -9.13 18.84
N GLY A 119 10.15 -9.76 18.79
CA GLY A 119 9.17 -9.77 19.87
C GLY A 119 8.29 -8.52 19.94
N ALA A 120 8.20 -7.73 18.87
CA ALA A 120 7.31 -6.58 18.82
C ALA A 120 5.84 -7.05 18.74
N SER A 121 4.97 -6.38 19.49
CA SER A 121 3.52 -6.61 19.42
C SER A 121 2.92 -5.80 18.28
N VAL A 122 3.06 -6.29 17.05
CA VAL A 122 2.52 -5.64 15.85
C VAL A 122 1.23 -6.31 15.35
N PRO A 123 0.27 -5.56 14.81
CA PRO A 123 -0.94 -6.12 14.24
C PRO A 123 -0.65 -6.84 12.92
N ARG A 124 -1.37 -7.94 12.71
CA ARG A 124 -1.25 -8.77 11.52
C ARG A 124 -1.71 -8.02 10.26
N PRO A 125 -0.95 -8.06 9.15
CA PRO A 125 -1.33 -7.48 7.86
C PRO A 125 -2.46 -8.26 7.15
N PHE A 126 -3.42 -7.52 6.61
CA PHE A 126 -4.50 -8.02 5.76
C PHE A 126 -4.53 -7.27 4.44
N ILE A 127 -4.96 -7.95 3.37
CA ILE A 127 -5.25 -7.33 2.07
C ILE A 127 -6.76 -7.23 1.90
N PHE A 128 -7.23 -6.01 1.69
CA PHE A 128 -8.60 -5.70 1.36
C PHE A 128 -8.71 -5.61 -0.15
N THR A 129 -9.47 -6.53 -0.75
CA THR A 129 -9.69 -6.59 -2.20
C THR A 129 -11.08 -6.08 -2.52
N ILE A 130 -11.18 -4.98 -3.25
CA ILE A 130 -12.46 -4.38 -3.67
C ILE A 130 -12.67 -4.66 -5.16
N PRO A 131 -13.69 -5.44 -5.53
CA PRO A 131 -13.95 -5.78 -6.93
C PRO A 131 -14.27 -4.56 -7.80
N LYS A 132 -13.88 -4.64 -9.08
CA LYS A 132 -14.34 -3.70 -10.10
C LYS A 132 -15.86 -3.60 -10.13
N GLY A 133 -16.37 -2.39 -10.34
CA GLY A 133 -17.80 -2.11 -10.44
C GLY A 133 -18.49 -1.94 -9.08
N THR A 134 -17.79 -2.14 -7.97
CA THR A 134 -18.29 -1.87 -6.62
C THR A 134 -18.83 -0.43 -6.53
N PRO A 135 -20.08 -0.23 -6.11
CA PRO A 135 -20.67 1.09 -5.97
C PRO A 135 -20.08 1.83 -4.77
N LEU A 136 -19.92 3.14 -4.90
CA LEU A 136 -19.54 3.98 -3.76
C LEU A 136 -20.79 4.51 -3.04
N PRO A 137 -20.74 4.60 -1.70
CA PRO A 137 -21.64 5.45 -0.94
C PRO A 137 -21.64 6.89 -1.47
N THR A 138 -22.77 7.59 -1.40
CA THR A 138 -22.93 8.95 -1.95
C THR A 138 -22.03 9.99 -1.28
N ASN A 139 -21.63 9.75 -0.04
CA ASN A 139 -20.70 10.58 0.73
C ASN A 139 -19.22 10.27 0.44
N LEU A 140 -18.91 9.31 -0.44
CA LEU A 140 -17.55 9.00 -0.87
C LEU A 140 -17.35 9.27 -2.37
N VAL A 141 -16.13 9.61 -2.72
CA VAL A 141 -15.63 9.68 -4.09
C VAL A 141 -14.29 8.97 -4.18
N LEU A 142 -14.07 8.19 -5.23
CA LEU A 142 -12.79 7.57 -5.52
C LEU A 142 -12.04 8.45 -6.51
N LEU A 143 -10.88 8.96 -6.10
CA LEU A 143 -10.02 9.80 -6.94
C LEU A 143 -8.81 9.02 -7.40
N ARG A 144 -8.49 9.08 -8.68
CA ARG A 144 -7.23 8.58 -9.23
C ARG A 144 -6.19 9.69 -9.10
N GLU A 145 -5.22 9.50 -8.20
CA GLU A 145 -4.22 10.53 -7.88
C GLU A 145 -2.95 10.41 -8.73
N ASN A 146 -2.62 9.18 -9.13
CA ASN A 146 -1.49 8.87 -10.00
C ASN A 146 -1.89 7.73 -10.97
N GLN A 147 -0.94 7.24 -11.77
CA GLN A 147 -1.19 6.22 -12.79
C GLN A 147 -1.94 5.01 -12.25
N SER A 148 -1.53 4.43 -11.12
CA SER A 148 -2.14 3.24 -10.55
C SER A 148 -2.66 3.43 -9.12
N GLN A 149 -2.61 4.66 -8.60
CA GLN A 149 -3.00 4.96 -7.22
C GLN A 149 -4.34 5.69 -7.16
N PHE A 150 -5.21 5.19 -6.28
CA PHE A 150 -6.51 5.76 -5.98
C PHE A 150 -6.63 6.07 -4.49
N SER A 151 -7.44 7.06 -4.15
CA SER A 151 -7.81 7.36 -2.77
C SER A 151 -9.31 7.51 -2.63
N LEU A 152 -9.86 6.94 -1.55
CA LEU A 152 -11.22 7.24 -1.13
C LEU A 152 -11.23 8.55 -0.35
N ARG A 153 -12.11 9.45 -0.76
CA ARG A 153 -12.29 10.76 -0.12
C ARG A 153 -13.74 11.05 0.17
N PRO A 154 -14.03 11.88 1.17
CA PRO A 154 -15.36 12.42 1.34
C PRO A 154 -15.77 13.26 0.11
N SER A 155 -16.96 13.02 -0.42
CA SER A 155 -17.52 13.79 -1.55
C SER A 155 -18.04 15.16 -1.10
N LEU A 156 -18.40 15.28 0.18
CA LEU A 156 -18.85 16.50 0.85
C LEU A 156 -18.09 16.67 2.16
N PRO A 157 -17.90 17.90 2.68
CA PRO A 157 -17.31 18.10 3.99
C PRO A 157 -18.02 17.28 5.06
N MET A 158 -17.27 16.44 5.78
CA MET A 158 -17.80 15.60 6.85
C MET A 158 -16.79 15.49 8.02
N PRO A 159 -17.25 15.30 9.26
CA PRO A 159 -16.36 15.07 10.41
C PRO A 159 -15.48 13.83 10.21
N SER A 160 -14.26 13.85 10.77
CA SER A 160 -13.30 12.74 10.66
C SER A 160 -13.90 11.41 11.17
N ASP A 161 -14.58 11.41 12.32
CA ASP A 161 -15.20 10.20 12.87
C ASP A 161 -16.31 9.63 11.98
N ALA A 162 -17.03 10.52 11.28
CA ALA A 162 -18.07 10.10 10.35
C ALA A 162 -17.44 9.49 9.08
N LEU A 163 -16.31 10.03 8.61
CA LEU A 163 -15.56 9.46 7.50
C LEU A 163 -15.01 8.09 7.87
N HIS A 164 -14.42 7.96 9.06
CA HIS A 164 -13.87 6.69 9.55
C HIS A 164 -14.93 5.60 9.60
N ARG A 165 -16.08 5.88 10.23
CA ARG A 165 -17.22 4.94 10.26
C ARG A 165 -17.72 4.57 8.87
N THR A 166 -17.79 5.55 7.95
CA THR A 166 -18.20 5.27 6.57
C THR A 166 -17.21 4.34 5.86
N LEU A 167 -15.91 4.54 6.07
CA LEU A 167 -14.87 3.68 5.49
C LEU A 167 -14.88 2.28 6.11
N ASP A 168 -15.02 2.18 7.43
CA ASP A 168 -15.18 0.90 8.14
C ASP A 168 -16.35 0.10 7.58
N GLU A 169 -17.54 0.70 7.52
CA GLU A 169 -18.75 0.08 6.97
C GLU A 169 -18.57 -0.30 5.51
N PHE A 170 -17.94 0.58 4.72
CA PHE A 170 -17.68 0.32 3.30
C PHE A 170 -16.77 -0.90 3.10
N PHE A 171 -15.61 -0.94 3.75
CA PHE A 171 -14.68 -2.06 3.60
C PHE A 171 -15.27 -3.34 4.17
N ALA A 172 -15.93 -3.30 5.32
CA ALA A 172 -16.61 -4.47 5.89
C ALA A 172 -17.71 -5.05 4.99
N THR A 173 -18.34 -4.21 4.17
CA THR A 173 -19.43 -4.63 3.27
C THR A 173 -18.90 -5.15 1.93
N TYR A 174 -17.89 -4.48 1.35
CA TYR A 174 -17.52 -4.68 -0.05
C TYR A 174 -16.13 -5.28 -0.28
N ALA A 175 -15.26 -5.30 0.74
CA ALA A 175 -13.93 -5.88 0.58
C ALA A 175 -13.96 -7.39 0.86
N ASP A 176 -13.26 -8.15 0.01
CA ASP A 176 -12.74 -9.47 0.38
C ASP A 176 -11.50 -9.25 1.24
N ILE A 177 -11.60 -9.56 2.53
CA ILE A 177 -10.58 -9.32 3.54
C ILE A 177 -9.85 -10.62 3.79
N ARG A 178 -8.57 -10.68 3.42
CA ARG A 178 -7.74 -11.87 3.59
C ARG A 178 -6.44 -11.55 4.29
N ASP A 179 -5.96 -12.49 5.07
CA ASP A 179 -4.61 -12.42 5.62
C ASP A 179 -3.58 -12.26 4.51
N VAL A 180 -2.56 -11.43 4.69
CA VAL A 180 -1.59 -11.16 3.62
C VAL A 180 -0.82 -12.41 3.20
N TYR A 181 -0.51 -13.32 4.14
CA TYR A 181 0.27 -14.53 3.82
C TYR A 181 -0.54 -15.47 2.95
N GLU A 182 -1.83 -15.65 3.28
CA GLU A 182 -2.76 -16.40 2.45
C GLU A 182 -2.99 -15.74 1.09
N TRP A 183 -3.16 -14.43 1.06
CA TRP A 183 -3.37 -13.69 -0.18
C TRP A 183 -2.18 -13.82 -1.13
N LEU A 184 -0.94 -13.73 -0.62
CA LEU A 184 0.30 -13.84 -1.40
C LEU A 184 0.58 -15.25 -1.93
N ILE A 185 -0.01 -16.29 -1.33
CA ILE A 185 0.05 -17.67 -1.86
C ILE A 185 -0.79 -17.78 -3.14
N ASP A 186 -1.99 -17.18 -3.13
CA ASP A 186 -2.93 -17.25 -4.24
C ASP A 186 -2.64 -16.24 -5.35
N HIS A 187 -1.97 -15.13 -5.03
CA HIS A 187 -1.65 -14.05 -5.96
C HIS A 187 -0.14 -14.01 -6.23
N LYS A 188 0.28 -14.84 -7.17
CA LYS A 188 1.70 -14.96 -7.52
C LYS A 188 2.22 -13.70 -8.20
N TRP A 189 3.52 -13.49 -8.11
CA TRP A 189 4.17 -12.34 -8.74
C TRP A 189 3.96 -12.31 -10.25
N GLU A 190 3.95 -13.48 -10.90
CA GLU A 190 3.76 -13.60 -12.34
C GLU A 190 2.36 -13.18 -12.83
N ASP A 191 1.37 -13.20 -11.93
CA ASP A 191 0.00 -12.78 -12.24
C ASP A 191 -0.18 -11.25 -12.19
N ALA A 192 0.82 -10.53 -11.66
CA ALA A 192 0.79 -9.09 -11.54
C ALA A 192 0.99 -8.39 -12.89
N VAL A 193 0.27 -7.28 -13.08
CA VAL A 193 0.33 -6.51 -14.33
C VAL A 193 1.42 -5.45 -14.25
N ALA A 194 2.04 -5.13 -15.38
CA ALA A 194 2.92 -3.96 -15.46
C ALA A 194 2.14 -2.66 -15.23
N GLU A 195 2.67 -1.74 -14.41
CA GLU A 195 2.02 -0.45 -14.13
C GLU A 195 1.68 0.33 -15.41
N SER A 196 2.58 0.26 -16.40
CA SER A 196 2.42 0.90 -17.71
C SER A 196 1.25 0.33 -18.53
N ASN A 197 0.78 -0.89 -18.22
CA ASN A 197 -0.32 -1.52 -18.95
C ASN A 197 -1.69 -1.16 -18.36
N GLU A 198 -2.03 0.13 -18.42
CA GLU A 198 -3.28 0.67 -17.88
C GLU A 198 -4.52 -0.09 -18.34
N ARG A 199 -4.60 -0.39 -19.63
CA ARG A 199 -5.76 -1.07 -20.20
C ARG A 199 -5.96 -2.45 -19.57
N GLU A 200 -4.89 -3.17 -19.28
CA GLU A 200 -4.99 -4.52 -18.73
C GLU A 200 -5.41 -4.50 -17.26
N TRP A 201 -4.75 -3.70 -16.41
CA TRP A 201 -5.12 -3.68 -14.99
C TRP A 201 -6.47 -2.99 -14.75
N MET A 202 -6.88 -2.03 -15.60
CA MET A 202 -8.25 -1.48 -15.58
C MET A 202 -9.30 -2.47 -16.09
N ALA A 203 -8.92 -3.48 -16.87
CA ALA A 203 -9.86 -4.49 -17.37
C ALA A 203 -10.26 -5.50 -16.29
N ARG A 204 -9.37 -5.73 -15.31
CA ARG A 204 -9.54 -6.64 -14.17
C ARG A 204 -10.41 -6.00 -13.09
#